data_AF-A0A086ZG68-F1
#
_entry.id   AF-A0A086ZG68-F1
#
_cell.length_a   1.000
_cell.length_b   1.000
_cell.length_c   1.000
_cell.angle_alpha   90.00
_cell.angle_beta   90.00
_cell.angle_gamma   90.00
#
_symmetry.space_group_name_H-M   'P 1'
#
loop_
_entity.id
_entity.type
_entity.pdbx_description
1 polymer ?
#
loop_
_entity_poly.entity_id
_entity_poly.type
_entity_poly.pdbx_seq_one_letter_code
_entity_poly.pdbx_strand_id
1 'polypeptide(L)'
;MAVVNYDGWLPIGSLVHLKGGERLTMVTGQMQEEAGTGTYWDYLGYPYPEGRADASKDYFFNKDFIDGVYFLGYQDVAGGQYLDLLKEHEDEFHEEQAKRAGRGGDLHKDTDEADEDDQSKSAEA
;
A
#
# COMPACT_ATOMS: atom_id res chain seq x y z
N MET A 1 -7.72 22.67 -0.91
CA MET A 1 -7.48 21.33 -0.34
C MET A 1 -6.32 21.47 0.64
N ALA A 2 -6.51 21.07 1.89
CA ALA A 2 -5.42 21.06 2.86
C ALA A 2 -4.60 19.79 2.62
N VAL A 3 -3.35 19.95 2.22
CA VAL A 3 -2.37 18.86 2.30
C VAL A 3 -2.08 18.70 3.78
N VAL A 4 -2.55 17.60 4.37
CA VAL A 4 -2.20 17.25 5.74
C VAL A 4 -0.81 16.61 5.70
N ASN A 5 0.22 17.35 6.12
CA ASN A 5 1.55 16.77 6.32
C ASN A 5 1.55 15.99 7.63
N TYR A 6 1.98 14.72 7.58
CA TYR A 6 1.98 13.82 8.72
C TYR A 6 3.41 13.29 8.94
N ASP A 7 3.99 13.62 10.10
CA ASP A 7 5.36 13.25 10.49
C ASP A 7 5.44 11.84 11.15
N GLY A 8 4.65 10.87 10.68
CA GLY A 8 4.62 9.52 11.26
C GLY A 8 4.04 8.44 10.34
N TRP A 9 3.64 7.31 10.93
CA TRP A 9 2.94 6.21 10.24
C TRP A 9 1.46 6.49 10.00
N LEU A 10 0.98 6.28 8.77
CA LEU A 10 -0.43 6.46 8.44
C LEU A 10 -1.31 5.39 9.11
N PRO A 11 -2.46 5.74 9.71
CA PRO A 11 -3.43 4.77 10.20
C PRO A 11 -3.94 3.85 9.09
N ILE A 12 -4.29 2.61 9.44
CA ILE A 12 -4.98 1.67 8.53
C ILE A 12 -6.29 2.29 8.04
N GLY A 13 -6.59 2.11 6.76
CA GLY A 13 -7.74 2.69 6.08
C GLY A 13 -7.49 4.11 5.57
N SER A 14 -6.29 4.67 5.75
CA SER A 14 -5.92 5.94 5.11
C SER A 14 -5.94 5.79 3.59
N LEU A 15 -6.49 6.78 2.89
CA LEU A 15 -6.49 6.81 1.42
C LEU A 15 -5.40 7.76 0.95
N VAL A 16 -4.47 7.23 0.16
CA VAL A 16 -3.32 7.95 -0.38
C VAL A 16 -3.32 7.91 -1.90
N HIS A 17 -2.72 8.94 -2.49
CA HIS A 17 -2.34 8.93 -3.89
C HIS A 17 -0.84 8.62 -3.97
N LEU A 18 -0.50 7.73 -4.90
CA LEU A 18 0.88 7.34 -5.18
C LEU A 18 1.35 8.04 -6.46
N LYS A 19 2.61 8.46 -6.48
CA LYS A 19 3.23 9.13 -7.62
C LYS A 19 3.04 8.32 -8.91
N GLY A 20 2.37 8.92 -9.89
CA GLY A 20 2.12 8.30 -11.20
C GLY A 20 0.98 7.28 -11.22
N GLY A 21 0.27 7.06 -10.12
CA GLY A 21 -0.99 6.31 -10.10
C GLY A 21 -2.16 7.15 -10.58
N GLU A 22 -3.22 6.49 -11.07
CA GLU A 22 -4.48 7.15 -11.46
C GLU A 22 -5.56 7.06 -10.38
N ARG A 23 -5.46 6.06 -9.49
CA ARG A 23 -6.45 5.73 -8.46
C ARG A 23 -5.85 5.91 -7.07
N LEU A 24 -6.72 6.08 -6.07
CA LEU A 24 -6.31 6.07 -4.67
C LEU A 24 -5.97 4.64 -4.21
N THR A 25 -5.01 4.55 -3.30
CA THR A 25 -4.63 3.33 -2.59
C THR A 25 -5.02 3.45 -1.13
N MET A 26 -5.71 2.45 -0.59
CA MET A 26 -5.99 2.34 0.84
C MET A 26 -4.85 1.62 1.53
N VAL A 27 -4.28 2.23 2.57
CA VAL A 27 -3.26 1.61 3.43
C VAL A 27 -3.89 0.49 4.26
N THR A 28 -3.33 -0.71 4.20
CA THR A 28 -3.80 -1.91 4.91
C THR A 28 -2.72 -2.62 5.74
N GLY A 29 -1.48 -2.14 5.71
CA GLY A 29 -0.41 -2.58 6.60
C GLY A 29 0.71 -1.56 6.71
N GLN A 30 1.48 -1.61 7.80
CA GLN A 30 2.71 -0.84 8.02
C GLN A 30 3.89 -1.78 8.26
N MET A 31 5.11 -1.38 7.91
CA MET A 31 6.35 -2.15 8.13
C MET A 31 6.24 -3.61 7.63
N GLN A 32 5.89 -3.79 6.36
CA GLN A 32 5.54 -5.09 5.81
C GLN A 32 6.74 -5.78 5.14
N GLU A 33 6.88 -7.08 5.38
CA GLU A 33 7.80 -7.94 4.65
C GLU A 33 7.07 -8.60 3.48
N GLU A 34 7.57 -8.39 2.26
CA GLU A 34 7.07 -9.06 1.07
C GLU A 34 7.53 -10.53 1.07
N ALA A 35 6.55 -11.44 1.09
CA ALA A 35 6.81 -12.86 1.01
C ALA A 35 7.49 -13.23 -0.32
N GLY A 36 8.59 -13.99 -0.25
CA GLY A 36 9.34 -14.44 -1.41
C GLY A 36 10.58 -13.60 -1.71
N THR A 37 10.46 -12.26 -1.69
CA THR A 37 11.64 -11.38 -1.86
C THR A 37 12.33 -11.11 -0.52
N GLY A 38 11.57 -11.11 0.57
CA GLY A 38 12.00 -10.71 1.90
C GLY A 38 12.27 -9.21 2.01
N THR A 39 11.80 -8.41 1.04
CA THR A 39 11.97 -6.95 1.00
C THR A 39 11.04 -6.29 2.00
N TYR A 40 11.51 -5.24 2.65
CA TYR A 40 10.75 -4.49 3.65
C TYR A 40 10.20 -3.22 3.02
N TRP A 41 8.92 -2.98 3.26
CA TRP A 41 8.16 -1.90 2.66
C TRP A 41 7.45 -1.12 3.77
N ASP A 42 7.39 0.19 3.63
CA ASP A 42 6.72 1.02 4.63
C ASP A 42 5.24 0.64 4.73
N TYR A 43 4.59 0.44 3.59
CA TYR A 43 3.16 0.15 3.53
C TYR A 43 2.81 -1.01 2.62
N LEU A 44 1.72 -1.67 2.97
CA LEU A 44 0.90 -2.51 2.08
C LEU A 44 -0.43 -1.78 1.87
N GLY A 45 -0.96 -1.82 0.67
CA GLY A 45 -2.29 -1.30 0.38
C GLY A 45 -2.99 -2.02 -0.76
N TYR A 46 -4.19 -1.54 -1.08
CA TYR A 46 -5.00 -2.02 -2.20
C TYR A 46 -5.74 -0.85 -2.88
N PRO A 47 -6.17 -1.01 -4.15
CA PRO A 47 -7.02 -0.04 -4.81
C PRO A 47 -8.26 0.32 -4.01
N TYR A 48 -8.66 1.58 -4.05
CA TYR A 48 -9.93 2.04 -3.50
C TYR A 48 -10.87 2.49 -4.64
N PRO A 49 -12.16 2.08 -4.65
CA PRO A 49 -12.89 1.37 -3.58
C PRO A 49 -12.87 -0.18 -3.69
N GLU A 50 -12.21 -0.75 -4.69
CA GLU A 50 -12.32 -2.16 -5.07
C GLU A 50 -11.74 -3.11 -4.01
N GLY A 51 -10.70 -2.69 -3.29
CA GLY A 51 -9.99 -3.51 -2.32
C GLY A 51 -9.13 -4.59 -2.99
N ARG A 52 -8.89 -5.69 -2.26
CA ARG A 52 -8.09 -6.82 -2.76
C ARG A 52 -8.92 -7.70 -3.68
N ALA A 53 -8.66 -7.61 -4.98
CA ALA A 53 -9.31 -8.45 -5.97
C ALA A 53 -8.67 -9.85 -6.13
N ASP A 54 -7.34 -9.93 -5.96
CA ASP A 54 -6.58 -11.18 -6.12
C ASP A 54 -5.64 -11.37 -4.92
N ALA A 55 -5.60 -12.59 -4.39
CA ALA A 55 -4.69 -12.98 -3.32
C ALA A 55 -3.21 -12.93 -3.74
N SER A 56 -2.91 -12.97 -5.04
CA SER A 56 -1.55 -12.88 -5.56
C SER A 56 -1.01 -11.45 -5.71
N LYS A 57 -1.89 -10.44 -5.58
CA LYS A 57 -1.57 -9.04 -5.87
C LYS A 57 -1.60 -8.19 -4.61
N ASP A 58 -0.48 -8.17 -3.90
CA ASP A 58 -0.25 -7.29 -2.75
C ASP A 58 0.50 -6.02 -3.21
N TYR A 59 0.01 -4.82 -2.89
CA TYR A 59 0.65 -3.57 -3.33
C TYR A 59 1.51 -2.99 -2.23
N PHE A 60 2.81 -3.25 -2.33
CA PHE A 60 3.81 -2.72 -1.43
C PHE A 60 4.37 -1.38 -1.94
N PHE A 61 4.55 -0.40 -1.04
CA PHE A 61 5.10 0.90 -1.38
C PHE A 61 5.74 1.60 -0.18
N ASN A 62 6.71 2.45 -0.46
CA ASN A 62 7.37 3.28 0.55
C ASN A 62 6.68 4.63 0.69
N LYS A 63 6.88 5.30 1.83
CA LYS A 63 6.29 6.60 2.16
C LYS A 63 6.66 7.66 1.14
N ASP A 64 7.84 7.58 0.54
CA ASP A 64 8.31 8.51 -0.49
C ASP A 64 7.56 8.40 -1.83
N PHE A 65 6.79 7.33 -2.06
CA PHE A 65 5.88 7.21 -3.20
C PHE A 65 4.56 7.96 -2.99
N ILE A 66 4.23 8.37 -1.78
CA ILE A 66 2.99 9.10 -1.49
C ILE A 66 3.17 10.57 -1.87
N ASP A 67 2.26 11.11 -2.67
CA ASP A 67 2.22 12.55 -3.02
C ASP A 67 0.92 13.24 -2.57
N GLY A 68 -0.04 12.49 -2.03
CA GLY A 68 -1.24 13.04 -1.42
C GLY A 68 -1.90 12.12 -0.41
N VAL A 69 -2.40 12.67 0.69
CA VAL A 69 -3.26 11.97 1.66
C VAL A 69 -4.65 12.59 1.58
N TYR A 70 -5.64 11.78 1.20
CA TYR A 70 -7.01 12.22 0.91
C TYR A 70 -7.97 11.89 2.05
N PHE A 71 -7.64 10.87 2.84
CA PHE A 71 -8.39 10.48 4.01
C PHE A 71 -7.43 9.89 5.04
N LEU A 72 -7.57 10.31 6.30
CA LEU A 72 -6.90 9.64 7.42
C LEU A 72 -7.78 8.50 7.88
N GLY A 73 -7.18 7.32 7.99
CA GLY A 73 -7.83 6.11 8.44
C GLY A 73 -8.45 6.25 9.84
N TYR A 74 -9.21 5.23 10.22
CA TYR A 74 -9.86 5.20 11.52
C TYR A 74 -8.82 5.27 12.65
N GLN A 75 -9.12 6.07 13.68
CA GLN A 75 -8.22 6.32 14.80
C GLN A 75 -8.99 6.21 16.10
N ASP A 76 -8.44 5.41 17.01
CA ASP A 76 -8.83 5.32 18.40
C ASP A 76 -7.59 5.16 19.28
N VAL A 77 -7.78 4.92 20.57
CA VAL A 77 -6.68 4.75 21.53
C VAL A 77 -5.78 3.58 21.14
N ALA A 78 -6.34 2.45 20.72
CA ALA A 78 -5.57 1.27 20.36
C ALA A 78 -4.75 1.49 19.08
N GLY A 79 -5.35 2.12 18.06
CA GLY A 79 -4.68 2.53 16.83
C GLY A 79 -3.55 3.51 17.10
N GLY A 80 -3.78 4.53 17.95
CA GLY A 80 -2.76 5.49 18.35
C GLY A 80 -1.56 4.82 19.05
N GLN A 81 -1.84 3.94 20.02
CA GLN A 81 -0.80 3.15 20.71
C GLN A 81 0.02 2.28 19.75
N TYR A 82 -0.63 1.69 18.75
CA TYR A 82 0.07 0.92 17.73
C TYR A 82 0.97 1.80 16.85
N LEU A 83 0.50 2.98 16.42
CA LEU A 83 1.34 3.91 15.66
C LEU A 83 2.53 4.42 16.47
N ASP A 84 2.37 4.60 17.78
CA ASP A 84 3.49 4.98 18.66
C ASP A 84 4.51 3.83 18.79
N LEU A 85 4.06 2.58 18.91
CA LEU A 85 4.94 1.41 18.84
C LEU A 85 5.73 1.37 17.52
N LEU A 86 5.07 1.64 16.38
CA LEU A 86 5.77 1.70 15.09
C LEU A 86 6.84 2.79 15.05
N LYS A 87 6.59 3.96 15.65
CA LYS A 87 7.60 5.03 15.74
C LYS A 87 8.78 4.62 16.62
N GLU A 88 8.55 3.93 17.72
CA GLU A 88 9.62 3.45 18.61
C GLU A 88 10.58 2.47 17.91
N HIS A 89 10.09 1.73 16.92
CA HIS A 89 10.88 0.77 16.14
C HIS A 89 11.29 1.28 14.75
N GLU A 90 11.04 2.55 14.41
CA GLU A 90 11.26 3.09 13.07
C GLU A 90 12.73 3.04 12.64
N ASP A 91 13.65 3.36 13.53
CA ASP A 91 15.09 3.32 13.24
C ASP A 91 15.57 1.88 12.97
N GLU A 92 15.19 0.93 13.82
CA GLU A 92 15.52 -0.50 13.65
C GLU A 92 14.94 -1.04 12.34
N PHE A 93 13.70 -0.68 12.02
CA PHE A 93 13.03 -1.06 10.78
C PHE A 93 13.76 -0.51 9.56
N HIS A 94 14.12 0.77 9.53
CA HIS A 94 14.83 1.36 8.39
C HIS A 94 16.25 0.83 8.23
N GLU A 95 16.94 0.48 9.32
CA GLU A 95 18.23 -0.22 9.23
C GLU A 95 18.09 -1.60 8.57
N GLU A 96 17.07 -2.38 8.94
CA GLU A 96 16.78 -3.67 8.31
C GLU A 96 16.32 -3.51 6.86
N GLN A 97 15.48 -2.52 6.59
CA GLN A 97 15.01 -2.19 5.24
C GLN A 97 16.19 -1.85 4.33
N ALA A 98 17.15 -1.03 4.78
CA ALA A 98 18.34 -0.67 4.01
C ALA A 98 19.24 -1.89 3.71
N LYS A 99 19.35 -2.85 4.65
CA LYS A 99 20.09 -4.11 4.43
C LYS A 99 19.43 -5.00 3.37
N ARG A 100 18.12 -4.85 3.18
CA ARG A 100 17.29 -5.67 2.27
C ARG A 100 16.92 -4.95 0.97
N ALA A 101 17.17 -3.64 0.88
CA ALA A 101 16.99 -2.82 -0.32
C ALA A 101 17.88 -3.35 -1.46
N GLY A 102 17.27 -4.01 -2.44
CA GLY A 102 17.96 -4.69 -3.53
C GLY A 102 17.51 -6.14 -3.77
N ARG A 103 16.56 -6.66 -2.97
CA ARG A 103 15.92 -7.96 -3.20
C ARG A 103 14.52 -7.88 -3.84
N GLY A 104 13.91 -6.70 -3.89
CA GLY A 104 12.55 -6.49 -4.40
C GLY A 104 12.51 -6.27 -5.90
N GLY A 105 11.58 -6.94 -6.59
CA GLY A 105 11.29 -6.69 -8.00
C GLY A 105 10.61 -5.33 -8.21
N ASP A 106 10.75 -4.78 -9.41
CA ASP A 106 10.12 -3.51 -9.80
C ASP A 106 8.63 -3.47 -9.44
N LEU A 107 8.15 -2.30 -9.01
CA LEU A 107 6.73 -1.99 -8.79
C LEU A 107 5.91 -2.62 -9.93
N HIS A 108 4.92 -3.46 -9.60
CA HIS A 108 3.96 -3.97 -10.59
C HIS A 108 3.25 -2.78 -11.23
N LYS A 109 3.77 -2.32 -12.37
CA LYS A 109 3.06 -1.46 -13.30
C LYS A 109 2.04 -2.33 -14.02
N ASP A 110 1.01 -2.74 -13.29
CA ASP A 110 -0.23 -3.16 -13.94
C ASP A 110 -0.90 -1.87 -14.39
N THR A 111 -0.44 -1.35 -15.52
CA THR A 111 -1.27 -0.46 -16.34
C THR A 111 -2.53 -1.24 -16.67
N ASP A 112 -3.66 -0.69 -16.27
CA ASP A 112 -5.01 -1.14 -16.62
C ASP A 112 -5.13 -1.28 -18.17
N GLU A 113 -4.74 -2.42 -18.72
CA GLU A 113 -5.26 -2.88 -20.00
C GLU A 113 -6.59 -3.56 -19.69
N ALA A 114 -7.66 -2.87 -20.07
CA ALA A 114 -9.02 -3.31 -19.94
C ALA A 114 -9.22 -4.68 -20.60
N ASP A 115 -9.65 -5.67 -19.81
CA ASP A 115 -10.28 -6.89 -20.31
C ASP A 115 -11.70 -6.54 -20.82
N GLU A 116 -11.77 -5.81 -21.94
CA GLU A 116 -12.90 -5.88 -22.86
C GLU A 116 -12.63 -7.06 -23.81
N ASP A 117 -13.13 -8.25 -23.46
CA ASP A 117 -13.72 -9.25 -24.38
C ASP A 117 -13.65 -10.66 -23.79
N ASP A 118 -14.70 -11.05 -23.04
CA ASP A 118 -15.29 -12.38 -23.26
C ASP A 118 -16.76 -12.42 -22.82
N GLN A 119 -17.60 -11.72 -23.58
CA GLN A 119 -19.02 -12.08 -23.70
C GLN A 119 -19.26 -12.68 -25.09
N SER A 120 -18.74 -13.86 -25.39
CA SER A 120 -19.47 -14.79 -26.27
C SER A 120 -18.94 -16.22 -26.18
N LYS A 121 -19.66 -17.08 -25.46
CA LYS A 121 -20.20 -18.37 -25.97
C LYS A 121 -20.75 -19.21 -24.82
N SER A 122 -22.01 -18.96 -24.48
CA SER A 122 -22.89 -19.96 -23.88
C SER A 122 -24.22 -19.96 -24.62
N ALA A 123 -24.18 -20.53 -25.82
CA ALA A 123 -25.36 -21.08 -26.48
C ALA A 123 -24.89 -22.26 -27.34
N GLU A 124 -25.21 -23.47 -26.87
CA GLU A 124 -25.59 -24.67 -27.62
C GLU A 124 -25.15 -25.95 -26.88
N ALA A 125 -26.11 -26.63 -26.25
CA ALA A 125 -26.51 -28.02 -26.55
C ALA A 125 -27.50 -28.53 -25.48
#